data_AF-A0A936IV12-F1
#
_entry.id   AF-A0A936IV12-F1
#
_cell.length_a   1.000
_cell.length_b   1.000
_cell.length_c   1.000
_cell.angle_alpha   90.00
_cell.angle_beta   90.00
_cell.angle_gamma   90.00
#
_symmetry.space_group_name_H-M   'P 1'
#
loop_
_entity.id
_entity.type
_entity.pdbx_description
1 polymer ?
#
loop_
_entity_poly.entity_id
_entity_poly.type
_entity_poly.pdbx_seq_one_letter_code
_entity_poly.pdbx_strand_id
1 'polypeptide(L)'
;MARPSVRVPFTPLEIALDLAAASSFFLIATAFFRLWPAVPEQVPVHFDVRGVADAFGPRSTLLALPVLWGVFYVLLTFLRFVPHWHNYPVAVTASNAPRLYRLSILLVAWVKVLVLWLMATLFWQVCRAAVTASGQLGAPHPGWFVAGVGVVLAGYILALRRK
;
A
#
# COMPACT_ATOMS: atom_id res chain seq x y z
N MET A 1 32.80 2.36 -4.09
CA MET A 1 32.43 1.88 -5.44
C MET A 1 30.96 2.18 -5.68
N ALA A 2 30.60 2.72 -6.85
CA ALA A 2 29.20 2.88 -7.23
C ALA A 2 28.56 1.51 -7.46
N ARG A 3 27.30 1.32 -7.05
CA ARG A 3 26.57 0.06 -7.28
C ARG A 3 26.33 -0.14 -8.77
N PRO A 4 26.42 -1.38 -9.29
CA PRO A 4 26.23 -1.65 -10.71
C PRO A 4 24.79 -1.32 -11.14
N SER A 5 24.63 -0.56 -12.22
CA SER A 5 23.32 -0.24 -12.80
C SER A 5 22.89 -1.33 -13.79
N VAL A 6 22.31 -2.40 -13.27
CA VAL A 6 21.79 -3.51 -14.09
C VAL A 6 20.30 -3.29 -14.35
N ARG A 7 19.87 -3.37 -15.62
CA ARG A 7 18.45 -3.40 -15.96
C ARG A 7 17.87 -4.78 -15.66
N VAL A 8 16.79 -4.80 -14.88
CA VAL A 8 16.03 -6.03 -14.57
C VAL A 8 14.64 -5.86 -15.15
N PRO A 9 14.25 -6.62 -16.19
CA PRO A 9 12.92 -6.53 -16.77
C PRO A 9 11.87 -7.06 -15.79
N PHE A 10 10.68 -6.46 -15.82
CA PHE A 10 9.58 -6.90 -14.96
C PHE A 10 9.08 -8.30 -15.31
N THR A 11 8.71 -9.06 -14.29
CA THR A 11 8.11 -10.39 -14.45
C THR A 11 6.60 -10.29 -14.63
N PRO A 12 5.93 -11.31 -15.20
CA PRO A 12 4.46 -11.36 -15.27
C PRO A 12 3.79 -11.22 -13.89
N LEU A 13 4.41 -11.78 -12.84
CA LEU A 13 3.93 -11.62 -11.46
C LEU A 13 3.98 -10.15 -11.02
N GLU A 14 5.08 -9.45 -11.28
CA GLU A 14 5.20 -8.02 -10.93
C GLU A 14 4.19 -7.14 -11.68
N ILE A 15 3.90 -7.47 -12.94
CA ILE A 15 2.85 -6.81 -13.72
C ILE A 15 1.47 -7.12 -13.11
N ALA A 16 1.18 -8.37 -12.77
CA ALA A 16 -0.07 -8.75 -12.12
C ALA A 16 -0.25 -8.02 -10.77
N LEU A 17 0.83 -7.87 -9.99
CA LEU A 17 0.81 -7.11 -8.75
C LEU A 17 0.57 -5.62 -8.98
N ASP A 18 1.12 -5.02 -10.04
CA ASP A 18 0.79 -3.63 -10.40
C ASP A 18 -0.68 -3.45 -10.76
N LEU A 19 -1.24 -4.38 -11.55
CA LEU A 19 -2.65 -4.36 -11.90
C LEU A 19 -3.53 -4.55 -10.66
N ALA A 20 -3.15 -5.47 -9.77
CA ALA A 20 -3.82 -5.68 -8.48
C ALA A 20 -3.73 -4.45 -7.57
N ALA A 21 -2.61 -3.72 -7.57
CA ALA A 21 -2.49 -2.49 -6.81
C ALA A 21 -3.33 -1.37 -7.45
N ALA A 22 -3.31 -1.24 -8.77
CA ALA A 22 -4.08 -0.25 -9.51
C ALA A 22 -5.60 -0.44 -9.36
N SER A 23 -6.07 -1.69 -9.26
CA SER A 23 -7.50 -1.98 -9.12
C SER A 23 -8.11 -1.44 -7.81
N SER A 24 -7.31 -1.19 -6.77
CA SER A 24 -7.78 -0.52 -5.55
C SER A 24 -8.33 0.90 -5.81
N PHE A 25 -7.95 1.53 -6.92
CA PHE A 25 -8.54 2.79 -7.39
C PHE A 25 -10.06 2.68 -7.60
N PHE A 26 -10.56 1.56 -8.11
CA PHE A 26 -11.99 1.37 -8.34
C PHE A 26 -12.77 1.39 -7.01
N LEU A 27 -12.18 0.88 -5.92
CA LEU A 27 -12.80 0.95 -4.60
C LEU A 27 -12.85 2.40 -4.09
N ILE A 28 -11.77 3.17 -4.25
CA ILE A 28 -11.74 4.60 -3.91
C ILE A 28 -12.77 5.36 -4.74
N ALA A 29 -12.79 5.16 -6.06
CA ALA A 29 -13.74 5.82 -6.95
C ALA A 29 -15.18 5.47 -6.58
N THR A 30 -15.46 4.21 -6.26
CA THR A 30 -16.79 3.79 -5.83
C THR A 30 -17.19 4.46 -4.51
N ALA A 31 -16.32 4.48 -3.50
CA ALA A 31 -16.58 5.21 -2.26
C ALA A 31 -16.84 6.70 -2.54
N PHE A 32 -16.03 7.32 -3.39
CA PHE A 32 -16.16 8.73 -3.73
C PHE A 32 -17.47 9.03 -4.44
N PHE A 33 -17.85 8.29 -5.49
CA PHE A 33 -19.07 8.60 -6.23
C PHE A 33 -20.36 8.13 -5.55
N ARG A 34 -20.31 7.09 -4.70
CA ARG A 34 -21.51 6.50 -4.07
C ARG A 34 -21.75 6.99 -2.64
N LEU A 35 -20.69 7.20 -1.86
CA LEU A 35 -20.82 7.51 -0.43
C LEU A 35 -20.54 8.99 -0.14
N TRP A 36 -19.54 9.59 -0.79
CA TRP A 36 -19.12 10.98 -0.53
C TRP A 36 -20.26 12.01 -0.53
N PRO A 37 -21.24 11.97 -1.45
CA PRO A 37 -22.34 12.94 -1.45
C PRO A 37 -23.16 12.95 -0.15
N ALA A 38 -23.20 11.82 0.55
CA ALA A 38 -23.92 11.64 1.82
C ALA A 38 -23.01 11.77 3.05
N VAL A 39 -21.70 12.02 2.88
CA VAL A 39 -20.78 12.19 4.01
C VAL A 39 -21.03 13.55 4.68
N PRO A 40 -21.34 13.57 5.99
CA PRO A 40 -21.61 14.80 6.74
C PRO A 40 -20.36 15.67 6.89
N GLU A 41 -20.52 16.95 7.25
CA GLU A 41 -19.38 17.87 7.43
C GLU A 41 -18.40 17.42 8.52
N GLN A 42 -18.88 16.77 9.59
CA GLN A 42 -18.07 16.19 10.67
C GLN A 42 -18.04 14.67 10.56
N VAL A 43 -16.85 14.08 10.56
CA VAL A 43 -16.62 12.64 10.37
C VAL A 43 -15.60 12.10 11.38
N PRO A 44 -15.61 10.79 11.66
CA PRO A 44 -14.52 10.14 12.37
C PRO A 44 -13.18 10.36 11.66
N VAL A 45 -12.17 10.83 12.40
CA VAL A 45 -10.79 11.01 11.89
C VAL A 45 -9.76 10.20 12.64
N HIS A 46 -10.12 9.68 13.81
CA HIS A 46 -9.33 8.74 14.59
C HIS A 46 -10.22 7.63 15.15
N PHE A 47 -9.64 6.46 15.32
CA PHE A 47 -10.30 5.28 15.88
C PHE A 47 -9.36 4.62 16.89
N ASP A 48 -9.93 4.14 18.00
CA ASP A 48 -9.19 3.38 18.99
C ASP A 48 -8.81 1.97 18.48
N VAL A 49 -8.13 1.19 19.33
CA VAL A 49 -7.72 -0.19 18.98
C VAL A 49 -8.88 -1.15 18.76
N ARG A 50 -10.10 -0.79 19.20
CA ARG A 50 -11.34 -1.56 18.97
C ARG A 50 -12.04 -1.10 17.69
N GLY A 51 -11.52 -0.09 17.00
CA GLY A 51 -12.11 0.50 15.81
C GLY A 51 -13.31 1.40 16.12
N VAL A 52 -13.42 1.91 17.34
CA VAL A 52 -14.45 2.89 17.73
C VAL A 52 -13.92 4.29 17.52
N ALA A 53 -14.70 5.17 16.91
CA ALA A 53 -14.34 6.56 16.70
C ALA A 53 -14.19 7.30 18.03
N ASP A 54 -13.01 7.88 18.26
CA ASP A 54 -12.67 8.65 19.47
C ASP A 54 -12.24 10.10 19.15
N ALA A 55 -12.11 10.45 17.86
CA ALA A 55 -11.95 11.84 17.41
C ALA A 55 -12.71 12.10 16.10
N PHE A 56 -13.21 13.34 15.97
CA PHE A 56 -13.97 13.82 14.82
C PHE A 56 -13.36 15.08 14.23
N GLY A 57 -13.54 15.29 12.93
CA GLY A 57 -13.03 16.45 12.22
C GLY A 57 -13.74 16.66 10.88
N PRO A 58 -13.33 17.70 10.11
CA PRO A 58 -14.00 18.04 8.86
C PRO A 58 -13.84 16.92 7.82
N ARG A 59 -14.89 16.64 7.04
CA ARG A 59 -14.87 15.58 6.00
C ARG A 59 -13.73 15.71 5.00
N SER A 60 -13.26 16.93 4.74
CA SER A 60 -12.11 17.20 3.88
C SER A 60 -10.85 16.45 4.33
N THR A 61 -10.72 16.15 5.63
CA THR A 61 -9.60 15.34 6.18
C THR A 61 -9.53 13.97 5.52
N LEU A 62 -10.67 13.38 5.13
CA LEU A 62 -10.73 12.08 4.47
C LEU A 62 -10.09 12.09 3.08
N LEU A 63 -9.99 13.25 2.43
CA LEU A 63 -9.34 13.39 1.12
C LEU A 63 -7.82 13.15 1.20
N ALA A 64 -7.22 13.19 2.39
CA ALA A 64 -5.83 12.79 2.57
C ALA A 64 -5.59 11.34 2.12
N LEU A 65 -6.54 10.43 2.33
CA LEU A 65 -6.39 9.02 1.94
C LEU A 65 -6.26 8.82 0.42
N PRO A 66 -7.16 9.33 -0.45
CA PRO A 66 -6.99 9.22 -1.90
C PRO A 66 -5.80 10.02 -2.43
N VAL A 67 -5.45 11.17 -1.82
CA VAL A 67 -4.25 11.92 -2.21
C VAL A 67 -2.99 11.12 -1.91
N LEU A 68 -2.85 10.60 -0.69
CA LEU A 68 -1.72 9.75 -0.31
C LEU A 68 -1.68 8.45 -1.12
N TRP A 69 -2.84 7.86 -1.45
CA TRP A 69 -2.91 6.72 -2.36
C TRP A 69 -2.24 7.05 -3.71
N GLY A 70 -2.54 8.20 -4.30
CA GLY A 70 -1.94 8.64 -5.57
C GLY A 70 -0.44 8.86 -5.45
N VAL A 71 0.00 9.53 -4.39
CA VAL A 71 1.43 9.76 -4.09
C VAL A 71 2.17 8.43 -3.93
N PHE A 72 1.66 7.50 -3.13
CA PHE A 72 2.27 6.19 -2.93
C PHE A 72 2.24 5.34 -4.20
N TYR A 73 1.18 5.43 -5.02
CA TYR A 73 1.13 4.74 -6.31
C TYR A 73 2.32 5.17 -7.18
N VAL A 74 2.51 6.48 -7.36
CA VAL A 74 3.59 7.03 -8.18
C VAL A 74 4.96 6.71 -7.58
N LEU A 75 5.15 7.00 -6.30
CA LEU A 75 6.42 6.79 -5.60
C LEU A 75 6.88 5.32 -5.65
N LEU A 76 6.01 4.38 -5.31
CA LEU A 76 6.36 2.95 -5.29
C LEU A 76 6.52 2.38 -6.69
N THR A 77 5.85 2.95 -7.70
CA THR A 77 6.11 2.62 -9.11
C THR A 77 7.49 3.11 -9.54
N PHE A 78 7.84 4.35 -9.20
CA PHE A 78 9.12 4.96 -9.53
C PHE A 78 10.29 4.17 -8.92
N LEU A 79 10.20 3.80 -7.62
CA LEU A 79 11.26 3.06 -6.92
C LEU A 79 11.65 1.76 -7.64
N ARG A 80 10.70 1.09 -8.28
CA ARG A 80 10.98 -0.15 -9.03
C ARG A 80 11.84 0.05 -10.26
N PHE A 81 11.95 1.27 -10.79
CA PHE A 81 12.87 1.59 -11.90
C PHE A 81 14.28 1.90 -11.42
N VAL A 82 14.49 2.16 -10.12
CA VAL A 82 15.78 2.53 -9.54
C VAL A 82 16.21 1.58 -8.40
N PRO A 83 16.22 0.24 -8.60
CA PRO A 83 16.51 -0.72 -7.54
C PRO A 83 17.91 -0.52 -6.90
N HIS A 84 18.87 0.02 -7.65
CA HIS A 84 20.20 0.34 -7.14
C HIS A 84 20.20 1.37 -5.99
N TRP A 85 19.13 2.17 -5.82
CA TRP A 85 18.95 3.12 -4.71
C TRP A 85 18.42 2.45 -3.43
N HIS A 86 17.91 1.22 -3.53
CA HIS A 86 17.31 0.53 -2.39
C HIS A 86 18.37 0.11 -1.36
N ASN A 87 17.94 -0.10 -0.12
CA ASN A 87 18.82 -0.66 0.91
C ASN A 87 18.81 -2.19 0.82
N TYR A 88 20.01 -2.79 0.90
CA TYR A 88 20.23 -4.23 0.84
C TYR A 88 20.93 -4.70 2.12
N PRO A 89 20.51 -5.83 2.70
CA PRO A 89 21.12 -6.37 3.93
C PRO A 89 22.49 -7.02 3.70
N VAL A 90 22.92 -7.13 2.44
CA VAL A 90 24.22 -7.67 2.01
C VAL A 90 24.86 -6.75 0.99
N ALA A 91 26.19 -6.81 0.86
CA ALA A 91 26.91 -6.02 -0.13
C ALA A 91 26.46 -6.39 -1.56
N VAL A 92 26.18 -5.37 -2.36
CA VAL A 92 25.81 -5.53 -3.77
C VAL A 92 27.08 -5.61 -4.61
N THR A 93 27.28 -6.74 -5.28
CA THR A 93 28.38 -7.02 -6.21
C THR A 93 27.84 -7.18 -7.63
N ALA A 94 28.71 -7.14 -8.64
CA ALA A 94 28.30 -7.37 -10.02
C ALA A 94 27.63 -8.74 -10.24
N SER A 95 28.07 -9.77 -9.50
CA SER A 95 27.54 -11.13 -9.62
C SER A 95 26.19 -11.33 -8.93
N ASN A 96 25.89 -10.60 -7.85
CA ASN A 96 24.64 -10.77 -7.10
C ASN A 96 23.57 -9.69 -7.40
N ALA A 97 23.96 -8.57 -8.02
CA ALA A 97 23.07 -7.44 -8.28
C ALA A 97 21.79 -7.81 -9.04
N PRO A 98 21.82 -8.60 -10.14
CA PRO A 98 20.59 -8.94 -10.87
C PRO A 98 19.55 -9.63 -9.98
N ARG A 99 20.01 -10.56 -9.13
CA ARG A 99 19.15 -11.30 -8.21
C ARG A 99 18.61 -10.42 -7.09
N LEU A 100 19.48 -9.64 -6.42
CA LEU A 100 19.07 -8.75 -5.34
C LEU A 100 18.09 -7.68 -5.82
N TYR A 101 18.35 -7.10 -6.99
CA TYR A 101 17.48 -6.08 -7.59
C TYR A 101 16.10 -6.67 -7.90
N ARG A 102 16.03 -7.88 -8.48
CA ARG A 102 14.76 -8.57 -8.72
C ARG A 102 13.99 -8.83 -7.42
N LEU A 103 14.64 -9.34 -6.38
CA LEU A 103 13.98 -9.56 -5.08
C LEU A 103 13.45 -8.26 -4.47
N SER A 104 14.20 -7.16 -4.62
CA SER A 104 13.80 -5.86 -4.10
C SER A 104 12.66 -5.22 -4.91
N ILE A 105 12.66 -5.35 -6.24
CA ILE A 105 11.55 -4.92 -7.10
C ILE A 105 10.27 -5.66 -6.72
N LEU A 106 10.35 -6.98 -6.53
CA LEU A 106 9.21 -7.80 -6.12
C LEU A 106 8.71 -7.41 -4.72
N LEU A 107 9.61 -7.13 -3.77
CA LEU A 107 9.26 -6.63 -2.45
C LEU A 107 8.47 -5.31 -2.56
N VAL A 108 8.96 -4.35 -3.34
CA VAL A 108 8.27 -3.06 -3.56
C VAL A 108 6.91 -3.26 -4.24
N ALA A 109 6.79 -4.20 -5.18
CA ALA A 109 5.51 -4.52 -5.81
C ALA A 109 4.46 -5.04 -4.80
N TRP A 110 4.86 -5.93 -3.89
CA TRP A 110 3.99 -6.41 -2.81
C TRP A 110 3.63 -5.32 -1.80
N VAL A 111 4.61 -4.51 -1.39
CA VAL A 111 4.35 -3.36 -0.50
C VAL A 111 3.38 -2.38 -1.15
N LYS A 112 3.50 -2.14 -2.46
CA LYS A 112 2.56 -1.29 -3.21
C LYS A 112 1.14 -1.84 -3.16
N VAL A 113 0.93 -3.14 -3.38
CA VAL A 113 -0.40 -3.75 -3.23
C VAL A 113 -0.95 -3.52 -1.82
N LEU A 114 -0.17 -3.86 -0.78
CA LEU A 114 -0.61 -3.75 0.61
C LEU A 114 -0.98 -2.32 1.00
N VAL A 115 -0.13 -1.35 0.69
CA VAL A 115 -0.35 0.07 1.03
C VAL A 115 -1.57 0.62 0.30
N LEU A 116 -1.69 0.37 -1.01
CA LEU A 116 -2.77 0.94 -1.79
C LEU A 116 -4.15 0.34 -1.43
N TRP A 117 -4.20 -0.97 -1.15
CA TRP A 117 -5.42 -1.59 -0.64
C TRP A 117 -5.75 -1.16 0.79
N LEU A 118 -4.75 -0.89 1.64
CA LEU A 118 -5.00 -0.33 2.98
C LEU A 118 -5.67 1.04 2.87
N MET A 119 -5.10 1.95 2.08
CA MET A 119 -5.67 3.28 1.88
C MET A 119 -7.09 3.22 1.29
N ALA A 120 -7.32 2.34 0.30
CA ALA A 120 -8.63 2.19 -0.34
C ALA A 120 -9.69 1.61 0.60
N THR A 121 -9.35 0.57 1.37
CA THR A 121 -10.27 -0.03 2.35
C THR A 121 -10.58 0.91 3.50
N LEU A 122 -9.59 1.66 4.01
CA LEU A 122 -9.81 2.68 5.02
C LEU A 122 -10.73 3.79 4.51
N PHE A 123 -10.49 4.32 3.30
CA PHE A 123 -11.32 5.39 2.74
C PHE A 123 -12.78 4.95 2.61
N TRP A 124 -13.01 3.74 2.08
CA TRP A 124 -14.35 3.15 2.02
C TRP A 124 -14.99 3.01 3.40
N GLN A 125 -14.27 2.44 4.37
CA GLN A 125 -14.81 2.16 5.70
C GLN A 125 -15.16 3.42 6.47
N VAL A 126 -14.33 4.46 6.39
CA VAL A 126 -14.59 5.73 7.08
C VAL A 126 -15.74 6.47 6.42
N CYS A 127 -15.82 6.50 5.08
CA CYS A 127 -16.99 7.05 4.39
C CYS A 127 -18.27 6.33 4.80
N ARG A 128 -18.24 4.99 4.84
CA ARG A 128 -19.39 4.19 5.27
C ARG A 128 -19.79 4.48 6.72
N ALA A 129 -18.82 4.48 7.63
CA ALA A 129 -19.07 4.74 9.05
C ALA A 129 -19.67 6.14 9.29
N ALA A 130 -19.23 7.13 8.51
CA ALA A 130 -19.78 8.48 8.54
C ALA A 130 -21.23 8.53 8.01
N VAL A 131 -21.49 7.90 6.86
CA VAL A 131 -22.85 7.85 6.26
C VAL A 131 -23.85 7.10 7.14
N THR A 132 -23.44 6.00 7.77
CA THR A 132 -24.32 5.20 8.64
C THR A 132 -24.37 5.68 10.08
N ALA A 133 -23.62 6.74 10.42
CA ALA A 133 -23.43 7.22 11.80
C ALA A 133 -23.07 6.09 12.79
N SER A 134 -22.34 5.07 12.35
CA SER A 134 -22.10 3.86 13.16
C SER A 134 -21.06 4.08 14.25
N GLY A 135 -20.19 5.09 14.09
CA GLY A 135 -19.04 5.31 14.98
C GLY A 135 -18.04 4.15 15.01
N GLN A 136 -18.20 3.15 14.13
CA GLN A 136 -17.47 1.89 14.17
C GLN A 136 -16.84 1.60 12.81
N LEU A 137 -15.55 1.28 12.82
CA LEU A 137 -14.82 0.79 11.67
C LEU A 137 -15.29 -0.65 11.35
N GLY A 138 -15.91 -0.84 10.19
CA GLY A 138 -16.38 -2.16 9.77
C GLY A 138 -15.28 -3.06 9.19
N ALA A 139 -15.61 -4.31 8.88
CA ALA A 139 -14.68 -5.25 8.26
C ALA A 139 -14.31 -4.87 6.80
N PRO A 140 -13.12 -5.28 6.31
CA PRO A 140 -12.05 -5.96 7.07
C PRO A 140 -11.20 -4.97 7.89
N HIS A 141 -10.90 -5.32 9.16
CA HIS A 141 -10.02 -4.50 9.99
C HIS A 141 -8.60 -4.43 9.43
N PRO A 142 -7.81 -3.37 9.70
CA PRO A 142 -6.44 -3.22 9.21
C PRO A 142 -5.45 -4.35 9.59
N GLY A 143 -5.84 -5.30 10.45
CA GLY A 143 -5.01 -6.45 10.82
C GLY A 143 -4.54 -7.32 9.63
N TRP A 144 -5.31 -7.37 8.53
CA TRP A 144 -4.88 -8.08 7.31
C TRP A 144 -3.61 -7.44 6.70
N PHE A 145 -3.44 -6.12 6.84
CA PHE A 145 -2.25 -5.43 6.34
C PHE A 145 -1.02 -5.83 7.14
N VAL A 146 -1.13 -5.90 8.47
CA VAL A 146 -0.03 -6.34 9.36
C VAL A 146 0.37 -7.78 9.04
N ALA A 147 -0.61 -8.68 8.91
CA ALA A 147 -0.35 -10.06 8.51
C ALA A 147 0.31 -10.13 7.11
N GLY A 148 -0.18 -9.35 6.15
CA GLY A 148 0.38 -9.27 4.80
C GLY A 148 1.83 -8.80 4.79
N VAL A 149 2.16 -7.75 5.56
CA VAL A 149 3.55 -7.28 5.73
C VAL A 149 4.43 -8.40 6.29
N GLY A 150 3.96 -9.11 7.33
CA GLY A 150 4.68 -10.24 7.92
C GLY A 150 4.99 -11.34 6.90
N VAL A 151 4.00 -11.73 6.08
CA VAL A 151 4.16 -12.73 5.02
C VAL A 151 5.17 -12.29 3.96
N VAL A 152 5.06 -11.04 3.50
CA VAL A 152 5.96 -10.48 2.48
C VAL A 152 7.40 -10.41 2.97
N LEU A 153 7.62 -9.95 4.21
CA LEU A 153 8.95 -9.88 4.82
C LEU A 153 9.54 -11.28 5.03
N ALA A 154 8.77 -12.23 5.55
CA ALA A 154 9.21 -13.61 5.70
C ALA A 154 9.60 -14.22 4.34
N GLY A 155 8.77 -14.05 3.32
CA GLY A 155 9.05 -14.49 1.96
C GLY A 155 10.34 -13.87 1.39
N TYR A 156 10.53 -12.56 1.58
CA TYR A 156 11.74 -11.86 1.16
C TYR A 156 13.00 -12.39 1.85
N ILE A 157 12.95 -12.58 3.17
CA ILE A 157 14.08 -13.12 3.96
C ILE A 157 14.42 -14.55 3.53
N LEU A 158 13.41 -15.41 3.34
CA LEU A 158 13.62 -16.78 2.87
C LEU A 158 14.22 -16.80 1.46
N ALA A 159 13.76 -15.90 0.58
CA ALA A 159 14.28 -15.77 -0.78
C ALA A 159 15.73 -15.24 -0.82
N LEU A 160 16.14 -14.40 0.14
CA LEU A 160 17.53 -13.98 0.29
C LEU A 160 18.46 -15.13 0.70
N ARG A 161 17.99 -16.07 1.52
CA ARG A 161 18.79 -17.21 2.02
C ARG A 161 19.07 -18.29 0.99
N ARG A 162 18.19 -18.45 0.00
CA ARG A 162 18.44 -19.38 -1.13
C ARG A 162 19.64 -18.85 -1.93
N LYS A 163 20.57 -19.69 -2.37
CA LYS A 163 21.72 -19.23 -3.18
C LYS A 163 21.30 -19.06 -4.64
#